data_AF-A0A8H6R5C2-F1
#
_entry.id   AF-A0A8H6R5C2-F1
#
_cell.length_a   1.000
_cell.length_b   1.000
_cell.length_c   1.000
_cell.angle_alpha   90.00
_cell.angle_beta   90.00
_cell.angle_gamma   90.00
#
_symmetry.space_group_name_H-M   'P 1'
#
loop_
_entity.id
_entity.type
_entity.pdbx_description
1 polymer ?
#
loop_
_entity_poly.entity_id
_entity_poly.type
_entity_poly.pdbx_seq_one_letter_code
_entity_poly.pdbx_strand_id
1 'polypeptide(L)'
;MAQSADQILSLTVILRAIQNISEAHSALSTGTDQDFEKSIESLGNEVLNATALPMEIRSDMEWTDFVDMHTKTGLRLEMIGLIYTIAARASIFGLLKDAEQHDGFAQAVFRSSIACFEISREVACETTDCMLWLSCDLLRLTTNARGDTHESVWERTGVVSDIVFATGLHRESSITSDTPVWLAECRRKTWANIYQFDKFVATLFDRPPRISKRYSDCHMPLELTDDELLGDRRKFEEACSKLMPSGWSIEAKLCSATWVRLRYIWTAFREEVLEYPFRLLTAETVAGLKVVAERLETQLESLPLILRYSREIWDSGSSTNICHMSGICHLLYLQSKLHIYHMLEKSNTSYRGSLLSTAAEVVRIVIHMGSVQHRADHVRHDNSYVMLYHGLPAVAALVQIASRNGLHGLPEGLSRPKIIRDLSVFIYNLETICAPDDANYTVCVCKQPAPSLGL
;
A
#
# COMPACT_ATOMS: atom_id res chain seq x y z
N MET A 1 10.31 -5.95 4.16
CA MET A 1 10.44 -5.15 2.90
C MET A 1 9.12 -4.96 2.17
N ALA A 2 8.23 -5.95 2.10
CA ALA A 2 6.88 -5.73 1.58
C ALA A 2 6.11 -4.68 2.41
N GLN A 3 6.12 -4.85 3.74
CA GLN A 3 5.60 -3.86 4.67
C GLN A 3 6.41 -2.55 4.74
N SER A 4 7.71 -2.58 4.41
CA SER A 4 8.55 -1.37 4.43
C SER A 4 8.39 -0.52 3.17
N ALA A 5 7.91 -1.11 2.05
CA ALA A 5 7.47 -0.36 0.86
C ALA A 5 6.30 0.58 1.22
N ASP A 6 5.45 0.15 2.13
CA ASP A 6 4.27 0.90 2.54
C ASP A 6 4.54 1.77 3.78
N GLN A 7 5.48 1.39 4.67
CA GLN A 7 5.88 2.26 5.79
C GLN A 7 6.45 3.59 5.28
N ILE A 8 5.87 4.66 5.80
CA ILE A 8 6.22 6.04 5.46
C ILE A 8 7.37 6.53 6.35
N LEU A 9 7.37 6.11 7.62
CA LEU A 9 8.35 6.50 8.63
C LEU A 9 9.42 5.41 8.84
N SER A 10 10.64 5.87 9.13
CA SER A 10 11.73 4.99 9.58
C SER A 10 11.47 4.46 11.00
N LEU A 11 11.85 3.20 11.20
CA LEU A 11 11.85 2.51 12.50
C LEU A 11 12.57 3.31 13.60
N THR A 12 13.53 4.16 13.26
CA THR A 12 14.32 4.91 14.26
C THR A 12 13.48 5.94 15.04
N VAL A 13 12.56 6.67 14.39
CA VAL A 13 11.63 7.59 15.09
C VAL A 13 10.71 6.82 16.03
N ILE A 14 10.18 5.71 15.54
CA ILE A 14 9.26 4.86 16.27
C ILE A 14 9.97 4.28 17.50
N LEU A 15 11.19 3.76 17.34
CA LEU A 15 11.98 3.20 18.44
C LEU A 15 12.31 4.24 19.51
N ARG A 16 12.70 5.46 19.12
CA ARG A 16 13.05 6.51 20.09
C ARG A 16 11.83 7.09 20.80
N ALA A 17 10.70 7.21 20.10
CA ALA A 17 9.44 7.61 20.74
C ALA A 17 8.93 6.53 21.70
N ILE A 18 9.02 5.24 21.34
CA ILE A 18 8.73 4.11 22.24
C ILE A 18 9.64 4.15 23.47
N GLN A 19 10.95 4.40 23.29
CA GLN A 19 11.88 4.51 24.41
C GLN A 19 11.48 5.63 25.37
N ASN A 20 11.11 6.81 24.87
CA ASN A 20 10.64 7.91 25.74
C ASN A 20 9.33 7.57 26.45
N ILE A 21 8.38 6.91 25.78
CA ILE A 21 7.13 6.44 26.42
C ILE A 21 7.46 5.44 27.53
N SER A 22 8.44 4.55 27.31
CA SER A 22 8.89 3.57 28.30
C SER A 22 9.62 4.20 29.48
N GLU A 23 10.47 5.21 29.24
CA GLU A 23 11.16 5.98 30.26
C GLU A 23 10.16 6.79 31.11
N ALA A 24 9.19 7.45 30.46
CA ALA A 24 8.09 8.14 31.15
C ALA A 24 7.26 7.17 31.99
N HIS A 25 6.87 6.02 31.44
CA HIS A 25 6.13 5.00 32.19
C HIS A 25 6.91 4.46 33.38
N SER A 26 8.22 4.25 33.23
CA SER A 26 9.10 3.77 34.31
C SER A 26 9.29 4.82 35.41
N ALA A 27 9.31 6.11 35.07
CA ALA A 27 9.35 7.20 36.03
C ALA A 27 8.00 7.39 36.77
N LEU A 28 6.89 7.07 36.11
CA LEU A 28 5.54 7.18 36.67
C LEU A 28 5.19 6.04 37.63
N SER A 29 5.77 4.85 37.46
CA SER A 29 5.45 3.65 38.24
C SER A 29 6.07 3.58 39.65
N THR A 30 6.81 4.61 40.06
CA THR A 30 7.49 4.65 41.37
C THR A 30 6.73 5.41 42.49
N GLY A 31 5.53 5.93 42.21
CA GLY A 31 4.73 6.77 43.14
C GLY A 31 3.47 6.10 43.71
N THR A 32 2.73 6.81 44.56
CA THR A 32 1.39 6.37 45.03
C THR A 32 0.34 6.54 43.91
N ASP A 33 -0.83 5.86 44.00
CA ASP A 33 -1.89 5.97 42.96
C ASP A 33 -2.33 7.41 42.68
N GLN A 34 -2.37 8.29 43.70
CA GLN A 34 -2.69 9.71 43.53
C GLN A 34 -1.57 10.51 42.87
N ASP A 35 -0.31 10.15 43.10
CA ASP A 35 0.83 10.76 42.43
C ASP A 35 0.89 10.32 40.96
N PHE A 36 0.48 9.08 40.68
CA PHE A 36 0.36 8.54 39.33
C PHE A 36 -0.69 9.29 38.51
N GLU A 37 -1.91 9.46 39.03
CA GLU A 37 -2.98 10.20 38.32
C GLU A 37 -2.57 11.63 37.97
N LYS A 38 -2.01 12.38 38.93
CA LYS A 38 -1.54 13.76 38.69
C LYS A 38 -0.42 13.82 37.68
N SER A 39 0.48 12.84 37.70
CA SER A 39 1.62 12.82 36.77
C SER A 39 1.18 12.47 35.35
N ILE A 40 0.20 11.57 35.19
CA ILE A 40 -0.45 11.27 33.90
C ILE A 40 -1.20 12.50 33.36
N GLU A 41 -1.94 13.22 34.22
CA GLU A 41 -2.62 14.45 33.83
C GLU A 41 -1.63 15.53 33.38
N SER A 42 -0.51 15.70 34.10
CA SER A 42 0.57 16.61 33.71
C SER A 42 1.14 16.25 32.34
N LEU A 43 1.47 14.98 32.10
CA LEU A 43 1.99 14.50 30.83
C LEU A 43 0.96 14.70 29.69
N GLY A 44 -0.31 14.41 29.96
CA GLY A 44 -1.39 14.63 29.00
C GLY A 44 -1.50 16.11 28.58
N ASN A 45 -1.41 17.03 29.55
CA ASN A 45 -1.39 18.47 29.28
C ASN A 45 -0.15 18.90 28.50
N GLU A 46 1.03 18.37 28.81
CA GLU A 46 2.26 18.64 28.06
C GLU A 46 2.14 18.20 26.60
N VAL A 47 1.65 16.98 26.35
CA VAL A 47 1.46 16.45 25.00
C VAL A 47 0.39 17.24 24.22
N LEU A 48 -0.71 17.62 24.87
CA LEU A 48 -1.76 18.45 24.24
C LEU A 48 -1.24 19.84 23.88
N ASN A 49 -0.52 20.49 24.79
CA ASN A 49 0.11 21.79 24.54
C ASN A 49 1.13 21.68 23.41
N ALA A 50 1.98 20.65 23.44
CA ALA A 50 2.94 20.39 22.37
C ALA A 50 2.24 20.17 21.02
N THR A 51 1.10 19.48 20.99
CA THR A 51 0.29 19.22 19.78
C THR A 51 -0.36 20.49 19.23
N ALA A 52 -0.79 21.40 20.09
CA ALA A 52 -1.43 22.65 19.68
C ALA A 52 -0.45 23.66 19.03
N LEU A 53 0.84 23.56 19.34
CA LEU A 53 1.85 24.46 18.80
C LEU A 53 2.11 24.21 17.30
N PRO A 54 2.35 25.26 16.49
CA PRO A 54 2.80 25.13 15.10
C PRO A 54 4.14 24.41 14.99
N MET A 55 4.38 23.75 13.85
CA MET A 55 5.65 23.06 13.58
C MET A 55 6.42 23.75 12.45
N GLU A 56 7.52 24.40 12.79
CA GLU A 56 8.36 25.07 11.80
C GLU A 56 9.31 24.07 11.13
N ILE A 57 8.97 23.66 9.91
CA ILE A 57 9.87 22.88 9.05
C ILE A 57 10.84 23.83 8.36
N ARG A 58 12.14 23.59 8.56
CA ARG A 58 13.21 24.37 7.94
C ARG A 58 13.90 23.54 6.85
N SER A 59 14.33 24.19 5.78
CA SER A 59 15.01 23.54 4.64
C SER A 59 16.36 22.89 4.99
N ASP A 60 17.01 23.34 6.06
CA ASP A 60 18.30 22.83 6.55
C ASP A 60 18.17 21.75 7.64
N MET A 61 16.94 21.41 8.03
CA MET A 61 16.64 20.48 9.11
C MET A 61 17.09 19.06 8.77
N GLU A 62 17.90 18.45 9.64
CA GLU A 62 18.28 17.05 9.51
C GLU A 62 17.17 16.15 10.08
N TRP A 63 17.19 14.88 9.67
CA TRP A 63 16.23 13.89 10.19
C TRP A 63 16.25 13.80 11.72
N THR A 64 17.41 13.92 12.35
CA THR A 64 17.56 13.89 13.82
C THR A 64 16.85 15.04 14.50
N ASP A 65 16.85 16.23 13.91
CA ASP A 65 16.12 17.40 14.43
C ASP A 65 14.61 17.11 14.41
N PHE A 66 14.12 16.51 13.32
CA PHE A 66 12.72 16.11 13.21
C PHE A 66 12.31 15.05 14.25
N VAL A 67 13.20 14.10 14.54
CA VAL A 67 12.99 13.13 15.63
C VAL A 67 12.89 13.84 16.98
N ASP A 68 13.81 14.77 17.24
CA ASP A 68 13.86 15.50 18.51
C ASP A 68 12.60 16.37 18.70
N MET A 69 12.02 16.91 17.62
CA MET A 69 10.73 17.63 17.65
C MET A 69 9.52 16.77 18.06
N HIS A 70 9.59 15.44 17.90
CA HIS A 70 8.48 14.52 18.19
C HIS A 70 8.75 13.62 19.41
N THR A 71 9.75 13.97 20.20
CA THR A 71 10.19 13.18 21.35
C THR A 71 10.37 14.04 22.59
N LYS A 72 10.46 13.40 23.77
CA LYS A 72 10.57 14.08 25.07
C LYS A 72 9.46 15.12 25.26
N THR A 73 9.82 16.37 25.55
CA THR A 73 8.88 17.50 25.71
C THR A 73 8.22 17.93 24.40
N GLY A 74 8.73 17.48 23.25
CA GLY A 74 8.11 17.63 21.93
C GLY A 74 7.20 16.46 21.55
N LEU A 75 6.93 15.51 22.44
CA LEU A 75 6.02 14.41 22.11
C LEU A 75 4.60 14.95 21.82
N ARG A 76 4.07 14.60 20.64
CA ARG A 76 2.76 15.05 20.15
C ARG A 76 1.81 13.87 19.97
N LEU A 77 0.49 14.14 20.04
CA LEU A 77 -0.54 13.11 19.95
C LEU A 77 -0.49 12.34 18.63
N GLU A 78 -0.18 12.99 17.51
CA GLU A 78 -0.10 12.31 16.22
C GLU A 78 1.04 11.28 16.17
N MET A 79 2.13 11.51 16.90
CA MET A 79 3.23 10.54 17.03
C MET A 79 2.82 9.36 17.91
N ILE A 80 2.12 9.61 19.02
CA ILE A 80 1.57 8.55 19.87
C ILE A 80 0.58 7.68 19.07
N GLY A 81 -0.31 8.32 18.31
CA GLY A 81 -1.24 7.64 17.43
C GLY A 81 -0.52 6.75 16.41
N LEU A 82 0.57 7.23 15.81
CA LEU A 82 1.38 6.45 14.86
C LEU A 82 1.95 5.20 15.51
N ILE A 83 2.57 5.34 16.68
CA ILE A 83 3.12 4.21 17.45
C ILE A 83 2.02 3.19 17.78
N TYR A 84 0.84 3.67 18.19
CA TYR A 84 -0.33 2.81 18.42
C TYR A 84 -0.75 2.07 17.16
N THR A 85 -0.84 2.73 16.01
CA THR A 85 -1.20 2.02 14.76
C THR A 85 -0.19 0.94 14.40
N ILE A 86 1.11 1.20 14.60
CA ILE A 86 2.17 0.22 14.33
C ILE A 86 2.08 -0.96 15.30
N ALA A 87 1.90 -0.69 16.60
CA ALA A 87 1.76 -1.73 17.62
C ALA A 87 0.53 -2.60 17.38
N ALA A 88 -0.62 -2.01 17.02
CA ALA A 88 -1.83 -2.74 16.70
C ALA A 88 -1.63 -3.63 15.45
N ARG A 89 -0.98 -3.12 14.40
CA ARG A 89 -0.66 -3.93 13.21
C ARG A 89 0.30 -5.08 13.54
N ALA A 90 1.33 -4.82 14.34
CA ALA A 90 2.25 -5.86 14.78
C ALA A 90 1.53 -6.96 15.59
N SER A 91 0.57 -6.57 16.43
CA SER A 91 -0.29 -7.49 17.18
C SER A 91 -1.17 -8.34 16.25
N ILE A 92 -1.87 -7.72 15.29
CA ILE A 92 -2.72 -8.42 14.32
C ILE A 92 -1.91 -9.45 13.51
N PHE A 93 -0.67 -9.11 13.16
CA PHE A 93 0.22 -9.99 12.40
C PHE A 93 0.95 -11.05 13.24
N GLY A 94 0.68 -11.14 14.55
CA GLY A 94 1.34 -12.11 15.43
C GLY A 94 2.85 -11.85 15.63
N LEU A 95 3.32 -10.62 15.39
CA LEU A 95 4.73 -10.26 15.53
C LEU A 95 5.14 -9.93 16.97
N LEU A 96 4.17 -9.75 17.86
CA LEU A 96 4.42 -9.52 19.29
C LEU A 96 4.52 -10.87 20.01
N LYS A 97 5.73 -11.18 20.50
CA LYS A 97 5.95 -12.25 21.49
C LYS A 97 5.10 -11.87 22.70
N ASP A 98 4.15 -12.71 23.10
CA ASP A 98 3.15 -12.49 24.17
C ASP A 98 1.80 -11.84 23.78
N ALA A 99 1.49 -11.67 22.48
CA ALA A 99 0.19 -11.16 22.02
C ALA A 99 -1.02 -11.95 22.57
N GLU A 100 -0.87 -13.26 22.75
CA GLU A 100 -1.89 -14.17 23.27
C GLU A 100 -2.31 -13.84 24.72
N GLN A 101 -1.51 -13.06 25.47
CA GLN A 101 -1.82 -12.68 26.85
C GLN A 101 -2.70 -11.41 26.96
N HIS A 102 -2.94 -10.71 25.85
CA HIS A 102 -3.64 -9.44 25.84
C HIS A 102 -4.84 -9.43 24.90
N ASP A 103 -5.84 -10.26 25.22
CA ASP A 103 -7.16 -10.21 24.57
C ASP A 103 -7.67 -8.75 24.50
N GLY A 104 -7.94 -8.29 23.28
CA GLY A 104 -8.43 -6.94 23.04
C GLY A 104 -7.37 -5.83 22.98
N PHE A 105 -6.07 -6.11 23.12
CA PHE A 105 -5.01 -5.09 22.98
C PHE A 105 -5.07 -4.37 21.64
N ALA A 106 -5.09 -5.12 20.52
CA ALA A 106 -5.18 -4.53 19.18
C ALA A 106 -6.41 -3.62 19.04
N GLN A 107 -7.54 -4.02 19.63
CA GLN A 107 -8.78 -3.25 19.60
C GLN A 107 -8.72 -1.99 20.46
N ALA A 108 -8.09 -2.06 21.64
CA ALA A 108 -7.88 -0.92 22.53
C ALA A 108 -6.94 0.10 21.86
N VAL A 109 -5.79 -0.35 21.39
CA VAL A 109 -4.79 0.48 20.70
C VAL A 109 -5.35 1.07 19.40
N PHE A 110 -6.17 0.32 18.65
CA PHE A 110 -6.88 0.86 17.50
C PHE A 110 -7.80 2.03 17.88
N ARG A 111 -8.61 1.89 18.94
CA ARG A 111 -9.47 3.00 19.42
C ARG A 111 -8.64 4.19 19.88
N SER A 112 -7.55 3.95 20.61
CA SER A 112 -6.64 5.00 21.07
C SER A 112 -5.98 5.74 19.90
N SER A 113 -5.60 5.03 18.83
CA SER A 113 -5.03 5.67 17.63
C SER A 113 -6.01 6.58 16.90
N ILE A 114 -7.31 6.22 16.88
CA ILE A 114 -8.38 7.06 16.34
C ILE A 114 -8.55 8.32 17.18
N ALA A 115 -8.62 8.16 18.51
CA ALA A 115 -8.73 9.28 19.43
C ALA A 115 -7.53 10.24 19.32
N CYS A 116 -6.31 9.71 19.21
CA CYS A 116 -5.12 10.53 18.98
C CYS A 116 -5.25 11.37 17.71
N PHE A 117 -5.69 10.76 16.60
CA PHE A 117 -5.88 11.48 15.34
C PHE A 117 -6.98 12.55 15.42
N GLU A 118 -8.14 12.22 16.01
CA GLU A 118 -9.27 13.15 16.13
C GLU A 118 -8.93 14.33 17.03
N ILE A 119 -8.30 14.09 18.19
CA ILE A 119 -7.89 15.15 19.10
C ILE A 119 -6.78 16.00 18.46
N SER A 120 -5.81 15.38 17.78
CA SER A 120 -4.76 16.15 17.07
C SER A 120 -5.37 17.10 16.04
N ARG A 121 -6.40 16.67 15.32
CA ARG A 121 -7.11 17.52 14.34
C ARG A 121 -7.86 18.68 14.97
N GLU A 122 -8.36 18.52 16.18
CA GLU A 122 -9.12 19.55 16.88
C GLU A 122 -8.19 20.60 17.51
N VAL A 123 -7.05 20.16 18.06
CA VAL A 123 -6.16 21.03 18.83
C VAL A 123 -5.02 21.64 18.02
N ALA A 124 -4.56 20.98 16.95
CA ALA A 124 -3.46 21.48 16.14
C ALA A 124 -3.92 22.67 15.29
N CYS A 125 -3.07 23.69 15.21
CA CYS A 125 -3.31 24.87 14.37
C CYS A 125 -3.22 24.58 12.87
N GLU A 126 -2.48 23.54 12.48
CA GLU A 126 -2.24 23.14 11.11
C GLU A 126 -2.13 21.62 10.99
N THR A 127 -2.32 21.10 9.76
CA THR A 127 -2.13 19.67 9.52
C THR A 127 -0.65 19.35 9.29
N THR A 128 -0.07 18.56 10.19
CA THR A 128 1.34 18.17 10.13
C THR A 128 1.58 16.93 9.25
N ASP A 129 2.82 16.72 8.81
CA ASP A 129 3.23 15.49 8.11
C ASP A 129 2.91 14.22 8.93
N CYS A 130 3.14 14.27 10.25
CA CYS A 130 2.83 13.16 11.16
C CYS A 130 1.34 12.86 11.25
N MET A 131 0.45 13.86 11.19
CA MET A 131 -1.00 13.65 11.13
C MET A 131 -1.43 12.98 9.81
N LEU A 132 -0.83 13.38 8.68
CA LEU A 132 -1.05 12.72 7.40
C LEU A 132 -0.59 11.26 7.44
N TRP A 133 0.62 11.00 7.97
CA TRP A 133 1.15 9.65 8.11
C TRP A 133 0.28 8.80 9.05
N LEU A 134 -0.20 9.37 10.16
CA LEU A 134 -1.16 8.73 11.05
C LEU A 134 -2.44 8.36 10.33
N SER A 135 -2.99 9.27 9.52
CA SER A 135 -4.19 9.00 8.73
C SER A 135 -3.99 7.84 7.74
N CYS A 136 -2.83 7.78 7.09
CA CYS A 136 -2.46 6.70 6.19
C CYS A 136 -2.33 5.35 6.93
N ASP A 137 -1.67 5.34 8.10
CA ASP A 137 -1.52 4.11 8.88
C ASP A 137 -2.83 3.67 9.56
N LEU A 138 -3.71 4.60 9.93
CA LEU A 138 -5.07 4.30 10.37
C LEU A 138 -5.91 3.64 9.27
N LEU A 139 -5.77 4.10 8.02
CA LEU A 139 -6.42 3.49 6.87
C LEU A 139 -5.98 2.02 6.72
N ARG A 140 -4.67 1.76 6.79
CA ARG A 140 -4.09 0.40 6.73
C ARG A 140 -4.47 -0.47 7.93
N LEU A 141 -4.48 0.10 9.13
CA LEU A 141 -4.92 -0.64 10.30
C LEU A 141 -6.41 -0.98 10.20
N THR A 142 -7.22 -0.10 9.59
CA THR A 142 -8.64 -0.38 9.36
C THR A 142 -8.86 -1.49 8.34
N THR A 143 -8.09 -1.55 7.24
CA THR A 143 -8.15 -2.68 6.30
C THR A 143 -7.77 -3.98 7.00
N ASN A 144 -6.72 -3.98 7.81
CA ASN A 144 -6.27 -5.17 8.54
C ASN A 144 -7.27 -5.64 9.60
N ALA A 145 -7.89 -4.70 10.33
CA ALA A 145 -8.78 -5.03 11.45
C ALA A 145 -10.22 -5.31 11.03
N ARG A 146 -10.70 -4.72 9.93
CA ARG A 146 -12.12 -4.78 9.51
C ARG A 146 -12.34 -5.38 8.13
N GLY A 147 -11.29 -5.57 7.35
CA GLY A 147 -11.35 -6.09 5.99
C GLY A 147 -11.45 -4.98 4.96
N ASP A 148 -10.97 -5.26 3.75
CA ASP A 148 -10.83 -4.26 2.67
C ASP A 148 -12.17 -3.73 2.16
N THR A 149 -13.23 -4.53 2.28
CA THR A 149 -14.58 -4.20 1.80
C THR A 149 -15.43 -3.43 2.83
N HIS A 150 -14.93 -3.23 4.04
CA HIS A 150 -15.69 -2.57 5.11
C HIS A 150 -15.86 -1.06 4.83
N GLU A 151 -17.06 -0.52 5.09
CA GLU A 151 -17.40 0.89 4.79
C GLU A 151 -16.40 1.90 5.37
N SER A 152 -15.94 1.68 6.61
CA SER A 152 -14.94 2.56 7.24
C SER A 152 -13.60 2.66 6.49
N VAL A 153 -13.23 1.67 5.67
CA VAL A 153 -12.06 1.79 4.78
C VAL A 153 -12.30 2.87 3.73
N TRP A 154 -13.50 2.87 3.15
CA TRP A 154 -13.89 3.89 2.17
C TRP A 154 -14.00 5.28 2.78
N GLU A 155 -14.58 5.41 3.97
CA GLU A 155 -14.65 6.68 4.69
C GLU A 155 -13.24 7.24 4.96
N ARG A 156 -12.33 6.41 5.49
CA ARG A 156 -10.94 6.82 5.78
C ARG A 156 -10.16 7.17 4.53
N THR A 157 -10.39 6.47 3.42
CA THR A 157 -9.79 6.85 2.12
C THR A 157 -10.19 8.27 1.73
N GLY A 158 -11.41 8.70 2.08
CA GLY A 158 -11.90 10.06 1.84
C GLY A 158 -11.15 11.06 2.71
N VAL A 159 -11.05 10.78 4.01
CA VAL A 159 -10.28 11.61 4.96
C VAL A 159 -8.83 11.81 4.51
N VAL A 160 -8.15 10.74 4.08
CA VAL A 160 -6.77 10.82 3.57
C VAL A 160 -6.69 11.67 2.29
N SER A 161 -7.66 11.52 1.39
CA SER A 161 -7.72 12.33 0.16
C SER A 161 -7.90 13.82 0.48
N ASP A 162 -8.78 14.15 1.42
CA ASP A 162 -9.04 15.53 1.85
C ASP A 162 -7.77 16.16 2.45
N ILE A 163 -7.04 15.42 3.29
CA ILE A 163 -5.77 15.89 3.87
C ILE A 163 -4.74 16.16 2.76
N VAL A 164 -4.61 15.25 1.78
CA VAL A 164 -3.67 15.41 0.66
C VAL A 164 -3.95 16.65 -0.17
N PHE A 165 -5.22 16.99 -0.39
CA PHE A 165 -5.58 18.22 -1.10
C PHE A 165 -5.39 19.46 -0.22
N ALA A 166 -5.76 19.38 1.06
CA ALA A 166 -5.61 20.50 2.01
C ALA A 166 -4.14 20.88 2.25
N THR A 167 -3.23 19.91 2.33
CA THR A 167 -1.78 20.15 2.51
C THR A 167 -1.06 20.43 1.21
N GLY A 168 -1.73 20.28 0.06
CA GLY A 168 -1.10 20.47 -1.24
C GLY A 168 -0.13 19.37 -1.66
N LEU A 169 -0.14 18.20 -1.02
CA LEU A 169 0.80 17.09 -1.29
C LEU A 169 0.76 16.58 -2.75
N HIS A 170 -0.32 16.85 -3.48
CA HIS A 170 -0.42 16.57 -4.91
C HIS A 170 0.42 17.51 -5.79
N ARG A 171 1.02 18.57 -5.21
CA ARG A 171 1.81 19.58 -5.90
C ARG A 171 3.28 19.51 -5.52
N GLU A 172 4.14 19.42 -6.50
CA GLU A 172 5.59 19.35 -6.32
C GLU A 172 6.14 20.61 -5.62
N SER A 173 5.57 21.79 -5.93
CA SER A 173 5.94 23.04 -5.27
C SER A 173 5.65 23.02 -3.77
N SER A 174 4.51 22.44 -3.35
CA SER A 174 4.14 22.32 -1.94
C SER A 174 5.00 21.29 -1.21
N ILE A 175 5.48 20.26 -1.92
CA ILE A 175 6.37 19.25 -1.35
C ILE A 175 7.78 19.80 -1.11
N THR A 176 8.28 20.64 -2.01
CA THR A 176 9.70 21.02 -2.06
C THR A 176 10.00 22.42 -1.52
N SER A 177 9.02 23.32 -1.47
CA SER A 177 9.23 24.69 -0.95
C SER A 177 9.65 24.64 0.51
N ASP A 178 10.79 25.26 0.83
CA ASP A 178 11.35 25.39 2.18
C ASP A 178 11.41 24.08 2.99
N THR A 179 11.46 22.94 2.30
CA THR A 179 11.37 21.61 2.91
C THR A 179 12.71 20.90 2.76
N PRO A 180 13.23 20.25 3.83
CA PRO A 180 14.47 19.51 3.74
C PRO A 180 14.30 18.31 2.81
N VAL A 181 15.36 17.97 2.07
CA VAL A 181 15.28 17.04 0.94
C VAL A 181 14.74 15.66 1.36
N TRP A 182 15.13 15.18 2.54
CA TRP A 182 14.64 13.90 3.05
C TRP A 182 13.12 13.89 3.26
N LEU A 183 12.55 15.00 3.77
CA LEU A 183 11.11 15.12 4.01
C LEU A 183 10.35 15.27 2.70
N ALA A 184 10.93 15.97 1.71
CA ALA A 184 10.36 16.06 0.37
C ALA A 184 10.24 14.66 -0.28
N GLU A 185 11.25 13.79 -0.16
CA GLU A 185 11.15 12.40 -0.63
C GLU A 185 10.12 11.58 0.16
N CYS A 186 10.05 11.74 1.48
CA CYS A 186 9.01 11.11 2.31
C CYS A 186 7.62 11.52 1.82
N ARG A 187 7.39 12.80 1.53
CA ARG A 187 6.14 13.33 0.97
C ARG A 187 5.81 12.75 -0.40
N ARG A 188 6.77 12.65 -1.32
CA ARG A 188 6.57 11.98 -2.63
C ARG A 188 6.21 10.51 -2.46
N LYS A 189 6.86 9.81 -1.53
CA LYS A 189 6.58 8.40 -1.19
C LYS A 189 5.16 8.26 -0.62
N THR A 190 4.75 9.16 0.28
CA THR A 190 3.39 9.22 0.84
C THR A 190 2.35 9.44 -0.26
N TRP A 191 2.56 10.44 -1.11
CA TRP A 191 1.68 10.71 -2.25
C TRP A 191 1.53 9.48 -3.15
N ALA A 192 2.64 8.85 -3.54
CA ALA A 192 2.62 7.71 -4.43
C ALA A 192 1.82 6.53 -3.84
N ASN A 193 1.97 6.27 -2.54
CA ASN A 193 1.20 5.23 -1.84
C ASN A 193 -0.29 5.56 -1.75
N ILE A 194 -0.65 6.81 -1.44
CA ILE A 194 -2.07 7.24 -1.38
C ILE A 194 -2.70 7.18 -2.77
N TYR A 195 -2.01 7.69 -3.78
CA TYR A 195 -2.45 7.67 -5.17
C TYR A 195 -2.71 6.23 -5.64
N GLN A 196 -1.82 5.29 -5.31
CA GLN A 196 -2.02 3.86 -5.57
C GLN A 196 -3.25 3.30 -4.84
N PHE A 197 -3.37 3.57 -3.54
CA PHE A 197 -4.47 3.05 -2.73
C PHE A 197 -5.84 3.55 -3.22
N ASP A 198 -5.95 4.81 -3.65
CA ASP A 198 -7.15 5.35 -4.26
C ASP A 198 -7.63 4.53 -5.48
N LYS A 199 -6.72 4.11 -6.37
CA LYS A 199 -7.09 3.32 -7.57
C LYS A 199 -7.38 1.88 -7.23
N PHE A 200 -6.71 1.36 -6.21
CA PHE A 200 -7.03 0.06 -5.65
C PHE A 200 -8.48 0.03 -5.17
N VAL A 201 -8.87 0.98 -4.32
CA VAL A 201 -10.23 1.10 -3.80
C VAL A 201 -11.24 1.37 -4.92
N ALA A 202 -10.95 2.28 -5.84
CA ALA A 202 -11.78 2.55 -7.02
C ALA A 202 -12.06 1.28 -7.83
N THR A 203 -11.03 0.46 -8.05
CA THR A 203 -11.15 -0.83 -8.73
C THR A 203 -12.01 -1.82 -7.94
N LEU A 204 -11.75 -1.96 -6.64
CA LEU A 204 -12.41 -2.97 -5.81
C LEU A 204 -13.93 -2.74 -5.75
N PHE A 205 -14.36 -1.48 -5.73
CA PHE A 205 -15.77 -1.12 -5.60
C PHE A 205 -16.44 -0.71 -6.91
N ASP A 206 -15.73 -0.78 -8.05
CA ASP A 206 -16.19 -0.30 -9.35
C ASP A 206 -16.69 1.15 -9.30
N ARG A 207 -15.86 2.02 -8.70
CA ARG A 207 -16.13 3.44 -8.49
C ARG A 207 -15.11 4.31 -9.21
N PRO A 208 -15.44 5.57 -9.54
CA PRO A 208 -14.44 6.53 -9.98
C PRO A 208 -13.37 6.77 -8.89
N PRO A 209 -12.09 6.90 -9.27
CA PRO A 209 -11.03 7.32 -8.34
C PRO A 209 -11.30 8.74 -7.82
N ARG A 210 -10.98 9.00 -6.54
CA ARG A 210 -11.16 10.32 -5.92
C ARG A 210 -10.03 11.28 -6.29
N ILE A 211 -8.83 10.75 -6.45
CA ILE A 211 -7.64 11.54 -6.75
C ILE A 211 -7.37 11.41 -8.24
N SER A 212 -7.48 12.48 -9.03
CA SER A 212 -7.08 12.39 -10.44
C SER A 212 -5.65 12.86 -10.66
N LYS A 213 -4.87 12.12 -11.43
CA LYS A 213 -3.52 12.53 -11.85
C LYS A 213 -3.52 13.83 -12.65
N ARG A 214 -4.64 14.19 -13.31
CA ARG A 214 -4.78 15.46 -14.04
C ARG A 214 -4.58 16.71 -13.19
N TYR A 215 -4.79 16.61 -11.89
CA TYR A 215 -4.65 17.72 -10.95
C TYR A 215 -3.37 17.62 -10.11
N SER A 216 -2.40 16.79 -10.51
CA SER A 216 -1.15 16.57 -9.78
C SER A 216 0.05 16.74 -10.71
N ASP A 217 1.11 17.35 -10.21
CA ASP A 217 2.43 17.40 -10.84
C ASP A 217 3.51 16.71 -9.97
N CYS A 218 3.14 16.12 -8.82
CA CYS A 218 4.06 15.40 -7.95
C CYS A 218 4.81 14.28 -8.68
N HIS A 219 6.13 14.26 -8.49
CA HIS A 219 7.02 13.25 -9.06
C HIS A 219 7.07 11.97 -8.21
N MET A 220 7.61 10.89 -8.79
CA MET A 220 7.96 9.68 -8.03
C MET A 220 9.13 9.95 -7.07
N PRO A 221 9.20 9.30 -5.89
CA PRO A 221 10.34 9.43 -4.99
C PRO A 221 11.62 8.86 -5.63
N LEU A 222 12.79 9.36 -5.25
CA LEU A 222 14.08 8.82 -5.68
C LEU A 222 14.29 7.38 -5.17
N GLU A 223 15.02 6.54 -5.92
CA GLU A 223 15.37 5.18 -5.49
C GLU A 223 16.51 5.17 -4.47
N LEU A 224 16.19 5.63 -3.27
CA LEU A 224 17.07 5.66 -2.11
C LEU A 224 16.57 4.66 -1.06
N THR A 225 17.51 3.99 -0.38
CA THR A 225 17.21 3.25 0.85
C THR A 225 16.89 4.22 1.98
N ASP A 226 16.14 3.79 3.00
CA ASP A 226 15.83 4.64 4.14
C ASP A 226 17.13 5.13 4.84
N ASP A 227 18.17 4.30 4.85
CA ASP A 227 19.49 4.63 5.40
C ASP A 227 20.27 5.66 4.57
N GLU A 228 20.10 5.68 3.26
CA GLU A 228 20.69 6.71 2.38
C GLU A 228 19.89 8.01 2.47
N LEU A 229 18.56 7.90 2.59
CA LEU A 229 17.65 9.04 2.65
C LEU A 229 17.75 9.82 3.97
N LEU A 230 17.83 9.09 5.08
CA LEU A 230 17.81 9.65 6.44
C LEU A 230 19.21 9.71 7.07
N GLY A 231 20.24 9.41 6.28
CA GLY A 231 21.64 9.52 6.70
C GLY A 231 22.13 10.97 6.73
N ASP A 232 23.42 11.13 7.01
CA ASP A 232 24.07 12.44 6.90
C ASP A 232 24.04 12.98 5.46
N ARG A 233 24.22 14.29 5.31
CA ARG A 233 24.19 14.98 4.02
C ARG A 233 25.15 14.40 2.99
N ARG A 234 26.34 13.95 3.42
CA ARG A 234 27.35 13.38 2.52
C ARG A 234 26.86 12.05 1.95
N LYS A 235 26.30 11.18 2.79
CA LYS A 235 25.74 9.89 2.37
C LYS A 235 24.58 10.07 1.40
N PHE A 236 23.72 11.06 1.65
CA PHE A 236 22.63 11.41 0.74
C PHE A 236 23.16 11.88 -0.63
N GLU A 237 24.08 12.84 -0.65
CA GLU A 237 24.67 13.37 -1.89
C GLU A 237 25.42 12.29 -2.70
N GLU A 238 26.17 11.41 -2.01
CA GLU A 238 26.82 10.25 -2.62
C GLU A 238 25.80 9.30 -3.27
N ALA A 239 24.68 9.00 -2.59
CA ALA A 239 23.63 8.15 -3.13
C ALA A 239 22.93 8.80 -4.33
N CYS A 240 22.65 10.10 -4.28
CA CYS A 240 22.07 10.87 -5.39
C CYS A 240 22.98 10.88 -6.62
N SER A 241 24.31 10.93 -6.45
CA SER A 241 25.26 10.90 -7.57
C SER A 241 25.20 9.60 -8.40
N LYS A 242 24.60 8.55 -7.84
CA LYS A 242 24.44 7.22 -8.45
C LYS A 242 23.04 7.01 -9.04
N LEU A 243 22.24 8.07 -9.16
CA LEU A 243 20.92 8.00 -9.77
C LEU A 243 20.98 8.36 -11.26
N MET A 244 20.26 7.60 -12.07
CA MET A 244 19.92 7.98 -13.43
C MET A 244 19.00 9.21 -13.43
N PRO A 245 18.90 9.97 -14.55
CA PRO A 245 17.98 11.10 -14.66
C PRO A 245 16.52 10.75 -14.37
N SER A 246 16.12 9.49 -14.55
CA SER A 246 14.80 8.98 -14.21
C SER A 246 14.56 8.80 -12.69
N GLY A 247 15.58 8.97 -11.85
CA GLY A 247 15.55 8.75 -10.39
C GLY A 247 15.73 7.29 -9.96
N TRP A 248 16.04 6.39 -10.89
CA TRP A 248 16.41 5.00 -10.61
C TRP A 248 17.91 4.91 -10.30
N SER A 249 18.32 4.03 -9.42
CA SER A 249 19.71 3.72 -9.13
C SER A 249 20.39 3.05 -10.31
N ILE A 250 21.66 3.40 -10.56
CA ILE A 250 22.52 2.64 -11.49
C ILE A 250 23.02 1.34 -10.87
N GLU A 251 23.03 1.25 -9.54
CA GLU A 251 23.38 0.05 -8.81
C GLU A 251 22.18 -0.91 -8.80
N ALA A 252 22.44 -2.22 -8.94
CA ALA A 252 21.43 -3.27 -8.89
C ALA A 252 20.94 -3.50 -7.45
N LYS A 253 20.17 -2.54 -6.91
CA LYS A 253 19.58 -2.58 -5.58
C LYS A 253 18.05 -2.57 -5.66
N LEU A 254 17.42 -3.21 -4.68
CA LEU A 254 15.97 -3.20 -4.49
C LEU A 254 15.68 -2.70 -3.08
N CYS A 255 14.97 -1.59 -2.97
CA CYS A 255 14.60 -0.97 -1.70
C CYS A 255 13.11 -0.65 -1.62
N SER A 256 12.68 -0.06 -0.51
CA SER A 256 11.28 0.39 -0.32
C SER A 256 10.83 1.32 -1.46
N ALA A 257 11.64 2.32 -1.80
CA ALA A 257 11.34 3.27 -2.86
C ALA A 257 11.24 2.61 -4.26
N THR A 258 12.00 1.55 -4.53
CA THR A 258 11.89 0.76 -5.77
C THR A 258 10.45 0.32 -6.02
N TRP A 259 9.83 -0.28 -5.01
CA TRP A 259 8.48 -0.81 -5.12
C TRP A 259 7.43 0.29 -5.22
N VAL A 260 7.59 1.37 -4.46
CA VAL A 260 6.69 2.54 -4.53
C VAL A 260 6.70 3.14 -5.94
N ARG A 261 7.89 3.33 -6.53
CA ARG A 261 8.04 3.83 -7.90
C ARG A 261 7.37 2.90 -8.92
N LEU A 262 7.62 1.60 -8.82
CA LEU A 262 7.06 0.62 -9.75
C LEU A 262 5.53 0.56 -9.66
N ARG A 263 4.96 0.54 -8.44
CA ARG A 263 3.51 0.60 -8.23
C ARG A 263 2.90 1.89 -8.74
N TYR A 264 3.58 3.02 -8.57
CA TYR A 264 3.12 4.32 -9.07
C TYR A 264 2.99 4.32 -10.61
N ILE A 265 3.98 3.75 -11.31
CA ILE A 265 3.94 3.58 -12.77
C ILE A 265 2.70 2.79 -13.19
N TRP A 266 2.48 1.61 -12.60
CA TRP A 266 1.32 0.78 -12.95
C TRP A 266 -0.01 1.40 -12.55
N THR A 267 -0.04 2.16 -11.46
CA THR A 267 -1.23 2.89 -11.02
C THR A 267 -1.65 3.96 -12.04
N ALA A 268 -0.69 4.65 -12.67
CA ALA A 268 -1.01 5.64 -13.69
C ALA A 268 -1.73 5.01 -14.90
N PHE A 269 -1.26 3.85 -15.36
CA PHE A 269 -1.96 3.07 -16.40
C PHE A 269 -3.33 2.60 -15.90
N ARG A 270 -3.42 2.20 -14.63
CA ARG A 270 -4.68 1.77 -14.03
C ARG A 270 -5.72 2.88 -14.03
N GLU A 271 -5.36 4.11 -13.69
CA GLU A 271 -6.27 5.27 -13.77
C GLU A 271 -6.78 5.48 -15.20
N GLU A 272 -5.90 5.45 -16.20
CA GLU A 272 -6.30 5.58 -17.61
C GLU A 272 -7.30 4.50 -18.03
N VAL A 273 -7.07 3.25 -17.62
CA VAL A 273 -7.94 2.10 -17.93
C VAL A 273 -9.29 2.20 -17.20
N LEU A 274 -9.31 2.69 -15.96
CA LEU A 274 -10.52 2.81 -15.15
C LEU A 274 -11.57 3.77 -15.73
N GLU A 275 -11.19 4.67 -16.65
CA GLU A 275 -12.15 5.56 -17.30
C GLU A 275 -12.97 4.84 -18.39
N TYR A 276 -12.43 3.77 -18.99
CA TYR A 276 -13.01 3.14 -20.16
C TYR A 276 -14.35 2.42 -19.91
N PRO A 277 -14.57 1.71 -18.78
CA PRO A 277 -15.87 1.09 -18.49
C PRO A 277 -17.04 2.08 -18.51
N PHE A 278 -16.79 3.37 -18.24
CA PHE A 278 -17.79 4.44 -18.25
C PHE A 278 -17.99 5.09 -19.62
N ARG A 279 -17.24 4.68 -20.64
CA ARG A 279 -17.32 5.19 -22.02
C ARG A 279 -18.14 4.25 -22.90
N LEU A 280 -18.81 4.81 -23.90
CA LEU A 280 -19.43 4.01 -24.96
C LEU A 280 -18.35 3.26 -25.76
N LEU A 281 -18.60 2.01 -26.08
CA LEU A 281 -17.69 1.16 -26.85
C LEU A 281 -17.76 1.54 -28.35
N THR A 282 -17.08 2.62 -28.72
CA THR A 282 -16.96 3.11 -30.11
C THR A 282 -15.61 2.69 -30.72
N ALA A 283 -15.44 2.89 -32.03
CA ALA A 283 -14.16 2.66 -32.70
C ALA A 283 -13.02 3.51 -32.11
N GLU A 284 -13.33 4.74 -31.67
CA GLU A 284 -12.38 5.64 -31.00
C GLU A 284 -11.96 5.09 -29.62
N THR A 285 -12.93 4.68 -28.79
CA THR A 285 -12.66 4.05 -27.49
C THR A 285 -11.81 2.79 -27.65
N VAL A 286 -12.10 1.97 -28.66
CA VAL A 286 -11.30 0.77 -28.98
C VAL A 286 -9.89 1.14 -29.43
N ALA A 287 -9.72 2.17 -30.25
CA ALA A 287 -8.39 2.65 -30.67
C ALA A 287 -7.59 3.16 -29.46
N GLY A 288 -8.22 3.93 -28.57
CA GLY A 288 -7.61 4.40 -27.31
C GLY A 288 -7.11 3.25 -26.43
N LEU A 289 -7.92 2.20 -26.23
CA LEU A 289 -7.50 1.02 -25.46
C LEU A 289 -6.27 0.32 -26.05
N LYS A 290 -6.16 0.25 -27.38
CA LYS A 290 -4.98 -0.34 -28.05
C LYS A 290 -3.73 0.50 -27.82
N VAL A 291 -3.84 1.82 -27.91
CA VAL A 291 -2.74 2.74 -27.61
C VAL A 291 -2.27 2.58 -26.16
N VAL A 292 -3.20 2.44 -25.20
CA VAL A 292 -2.86 2.17 -23.80
C VAL A 292 -2.16 0.81 -23.66
N ALA A 293 -2.62 -0.23 -24.35
CA ALA A 293 -1.99 -1.55 -24.34
C ALA A 293 -0.54 -1.51 -24.85
N GLU A 294 -0.30 -0.85 -25.98
CA GLU A 294 1.05 -0.70 -26.57
C GLU A 294 2.00 0.07 -25.65
N ARG A 295 1.52 1.17 -25.04
CA ARG A 295 2.29 1.94 -24.05
C ARG A 295 2.61 1.11 -22.81
N LEU A 296 1.69 0.26 -22.37
CA LEU A 296 1.89 -0.60 -21.21
C LEU A 296 3.02 -1.62 -21.45
N GLU A 297 3.06 -2.24 -22.63
CA GLU A 297 4.14 -3.17 -23.01
C GLU A 297 5.48 -2.44 -23.16
N THR A 298 5.48 -1.29 -23.87
CA THR A 298 6.68 -0.45 -24.03
C THR A 298 7.24 -0.02 -22.67
N GLN A 299 6.37 0.30 -21.71
CA GLN A 299 6.79 0.65 -20.37
C GLN A 299 7.48 -0.53 -19.66
N LEU A 300 6.92 -1.74 -19.74
CA LEU A 300 7.54 -2.95 -19.17
C LEU A 300 8.92 -3.22 -19.79
N GLU A 301 9.04 -3.05 -21.10
CA GLU A 301 10.29 -3.22 -21.85
C GLU A 301 11.33 -2.13 -21.54
N SER A 302 10.94 -0.98 -21.00
CA SER A 302 11.85 0.08 -20.58
C SER A 302 12.42 -0.14 -19.17
N LEU A 303 11.80 -0.99 -18.35
CA LEU A 303 12.23 -1.22 -16.97
C LEU A 303 13.56 -2.00 -16.91
N PRO A 304 14.44 -1.71 -15.94
CA PRO A 304 15.59 -2.56 -15.62
C PRO A 304 15.19 -4.04 -15.48
N LEU A 305 16.03 -4.95 -15.96
CA LEU A 305 15.72 -6.38 -15.97
C LEU A 305 15.41 -6.93 -14.57
N ILE A 306 16.10 -6.45 -13.54
CA ILE A 306 15.87 -6.82 -12.14
C ILE A 306 14.45 -6.50 -11.64
N LEU A 307 13.75 -5.55 -12.27
CA LEU A 307 12.37 -5.18 -11.94
C LEU A 307 11.32 -5.96 -12.73
N ARG A 308 11.74 -6.74 -13.74
CA ARG A 308 10.83 -7.56 -14.54
C ARG A 308 10.66 -8.90 -13.83
N TYR A 309 9.43 -9.15 -13.38
CA TYR A 309 9.13 -10.38 -12.67
C TYR A 309 9.34 -11.61 -13.56
N SER A 310 9.97 -12.62 -12.98
CA SER A 310 10.07 -13.95 -13.55
C SER A 310 9.84 -14.96 -12.41
N ARG A 311 9.36 -16.16 -12.72
CA ARG A 311 9.07 -17.16 -11.68
C ARG A 311 10.36 -17.65 -11.01
N GLU A 312 11.46 -17.65 -11.75
CA GLU A 312 12.78 -18.07 -11.33
C GLU A 312 13.31 -17.23 -10.15
N ILE A 313 12.74 -16.05 -9.89
CA ILE A 313 13.09 -15.24 -8.72
C ILE A 313 12.86 -16.01 -7.41
N TRP A 314 11.86 -16.88 -7.35
CA TRP A 314 11.55 -17.70 -6.17
C TRP A 314 12.59 -18.79 -5.89
N ASP A 315 13.42 -19.12 -6.89
CA ASP A 315 14.48 -20.12 -6.84
C ASP A 315 15.89 -19.47 -6.81
N SER A 316 15.97 -18.15 -6.96
CA SER A 316 17.22 -17.38 -7.07
C SER A 316 17.99 -17.16 -5.75
N GLY A 317 17.44 -17.61 -4.62
CA GLY A 317 17.96 -17.29 -3.28
C GLY A 317 17.60 -15.88 -2.79
N SER A 318 16.80 -15.12 -3.54
CA SER A 318 16.25 -13.84 -3.11
C SER A 318 15.35 -13.98 -1.88
N SER A 319 15.29 -12.94 -1.04
CA SER A 319 14.41 -12.95 0.12
C SER A 319 12.93 -13.10 -0.29
N THR A 320 12.14 -13.83 0.50
CA THR A 320 10.70 -14.01 0.26
C THR A 320 9.97 -12.69 0.03
N ASN A 321 10.35 -11.64 0.75
CA ASN A 321 9.82 -10.28 0.58
C ASN A 321 10.01 -9.73 -0.84
N ILE A 322 11.22 -9.86 -1.40
CA ILE A 322 11.54 -9.37 -2.74
C ILE A 322 10.74 -10.13 -3.80
N CYS A 323 10.70 -11.46 -3.68
CA CYS A 323 9.95 -12.32 -4.60
C CYS A 323 8.46 -11.96 -4.58
N HIS A 324 7.90 -11.76 -3.38
CA HIS A 324 6.51 -11.40 -3.19
C HIS A 324 6.19 -10.02 -3.77
N MET A 325 7.00 -8.99 -3.49
CA MET A 325 6.81 -7.64 -4.03
C MET A 325 6.94 -7.58 -5.55
N SER A 326 7.88 -8.33 -6.11
CA SER A 326 8.02 -8.47 -7.57
C SER A 326 6.76 -9.08 -8.18
N GLY A 327 6.21 -10.11 -7.54
CA GLY A 327 4.94 -10.74 -7.93
C GLY A 327 3.77 -9.76 -7.88
N ILE A 328 3.59 -9.02 -6.77
CA ILE A 328 2.53 -8.00 -6.63
C ILE A 328 2.64 -6.93 -7.73
N CYS A 329 3.84 -6.41 -7.98
CA CYS A 329 4.03 -5.37 -8.99
C CYS A 329 3.69 -5.89 -10.40
N HIS A 330 4.04 -7.14 -10.71
CA HIS A 330 3.65 -7.76 -11.98
C HIS A 330 2.15 -8.00 -12.08
N LEU A 331 1.49 -8.37 -10.97
CA LEU A 331 0.04 -8.51 -10.92
C LEU A 331 -0.69 -7.18 -11.16
N LEU A 332 -0.14 -6.04 -10.72
CA LEU A 332 -0.68 -4.71 -11.05
C LEU A 332 -0.61 -4.40 -12.55
N TYR A 333 0.52 -4.73 -13.20
CA TYR A 333 0.65 -4.67 -14.65
C TYR A 333 -0.39 -5.57 -15.36
N LEU A 334 -0.46 -6.85 -14.96
CA LEU A 334 -1.38 -7.82 -15.56
C LEU A 334 -2.85 -7.46 -15.34
N GLN A 335 -3.20 -6.81 -14.24
CA GLN A 335 -4.58 -6.40 -13.97
C GLN A 335 -5.06 -5.32 -14.94
N SER A 336 -4.19 -4.36 -15.29
CA SER A 336 -4.50 -3.36 -16.32
C SER A 336 -4.65 -4.01 -17.69
N LYS A 337 -3.72 -4.91 -18.03
CA LYS A 337 -3.77 -5.71 -19.27
C LYS A 337 -5.03 -6.58 -19.37
N LEU A 338 -5.44 -7.20 -18.27
CA LEU A 338 -6.65 -8.02 -18.18
C LEU A 338 -7.90 -7.18 -18.50
N HIS A 339 -8.05 -6.01 -17.87
CA HIS A 339 -9.19 -5.11 -18.13
C HIS A 339 -9.21 -4.62 -19.59
N ILE A 340 -8.05 -4.23 -20.12
CA ILE A 340 -7.93 -3.79 -21.52
C ILE A 340 -8.41 -4.89 -22.47
N TYR A 341 -7.87 -6.11 -22.34
CA TYR A 341 -8.29 -7.21 -23.23
C TYR A 341 -9.72 -7.67 -22.99
N HIS A 342 -10.22 -7.55 -21.77
CA HIS A 342 -11.61 -7.84 -21.48
C HIS A 342 -12.55 -6.91 -22.26
N MET A 343 -12.25 -5.61 -22.29
CA MET A 343 -13.00 -4.63 -23.08
C MET A 343 -12.82 -4.80 -24.58
N LEU A 344 -11.60 -5.09 -25.04
CA LEU A 344 -11.33 -5.32 -26.45
C LEU A 344 -12.04 -6.59 -26.97
N GLU A 345 -12.14 -7.66 -26.18
CA GLU A 345 -12.85 -8.89 -26.55
C GLU A 345 -14.33 -8.65 -26.78
N LYS A 346 -14.97 -7.77 -25.99
CA LYS A 346 -16.36 -7.32 -26.20
C LYS A 346 -16.57 -6.69 -27.58
N SER A 347 -15.54 -6.02 -28.12
CA SER A 347 -15.59 -5.41 -29.46
C SER A 347 -15.19 -6.38 -30.59
N ASN A 348 -14.23 -7.26 -30.34
CA ASN A 348 -13.66 -8.15 -31.33
C ASN A 348 -13.11 -9.43 -30.66
N THR A 349 -13.69 -10.57 -31.02
CA THR A 349 -13.39 -11.88 -30.45
C THR A 349 -11.96 -12.37 -30.71
N SER A 350 -11.20 -11.75 -31.63
CA SER A 350 -9.78 -12.05 -31.84
C SER A 350 -8.92 -11.79 -30.60
N TYR A 351 -9.32 -10.88 -29.70
CA TYR A 351 -8.63 -10.60 -28.44
C TYR A 351 -8.85 -11.66 -27.35
N ARG A 352 -9.73 -12.65 -27.60
CA ARG A 352 -10.02 -13.73 -26.64
C ARG A 352 -8.77 -14.48 -26.21
N GLY A 353 -7.86 -14.74 -27.16
CA GLY A 353 -6.62 -15.44 -26.85
C GLY A 353 -5.77 -14.66 -25.84
N SER A 354 -5.60 -13.36 -26.07
CA SER A 354 -4.85 -12.46 -25.18
C SER A 354 -5.50 -12.35 -23.79
N LEU A 355 -6.83 -12.27 -23.73
CA LEU A 355 -7.58 -12.27 -22.48
C LEU A 355 -7.36 -13.56 -21.67
N LEU A 356 -7.52 -14.73 -22.32
CA LEU A 356 -7.35 -16.03 -21.68
C LEU A 356 -5.91 -16.25 -21.20
N SER A 357 -4.91 -15.89 -22.01
CA SER A 357 -3.50 -15.99 -21.65
C SER A 357 -3.16 -15.11 -20.46
N THR A 358 -3.64 -13.87 -20.45
CA THR A 358 -3.41 -12.92 -19.33
C THR A 358 -4.08 -13.43 -18.05
N ALA A 359 -5.34 -13.87 -18.13
CA ALA A 359 -6.06 -14.41 -16.99
C ALA A 359 -5.39 -15.67 -16.42
N ALA A 360 -4.95 -16.59 -17.28
CA ALA A 360 -4.23 -17.78 -16.85
C ALA A 360 -2.85 -17.48 -16.26
N GLU A 361 -2.17 -16.41 -16.70
CA GLU A 361 -0.94 -15.95 -16.08
C GLU A 361 -1.17 -15.42 -14.65
N VAL A 362 -2.17 -14.54 -14.49
CA VAL A 362 -2.57 -14.01 -13.16
C VAL A 362 -2.88 -15.17 -12.20
N VAL A 363 -3.74 -16.11 -12.61
CA VAL A 363 -4.13 -17.25 -11.78
C VAL A 363 -2.91 -18.09 -11.38
N ARG A 364 -1.98 -18.35 -12.31
CA ARG A 364 -0.76 -19.12 -12.01
C ARG A 364 0.16 -18.42 -11.00
N ILE A 365 0.29 -17.09 -11.08
CA ILE A 365 1.11 -16.32 -10.13
C ILE A 365 0.46 -16.35 -8.75
N VAL A 366 -0.85 -16.05 -8.70
CA VAL A 366 -1.61 -16.00 -7.45
C VAL A 366 -1.61 -17.36 -6.74
N ILE A 367 -1.83 -18.47 -7.46
CA ILE A 367 -1.73 -19.82 -6.91
C ILE A 367 -0.33 -20.10 -6.34
N HIS A 368 0.72 -19.70 -7.06
CA HIS A 368 2.08 -19.90 -6.59
C HIS A 368 2.35 -19.11 -5.32
N MET A 369 1.92 -17.85 -5.25
CA MET A 369 2.03 -17.00 -4.06
C MET A 369 1.28 -17.60 -2.86
N GLY A 370 0.12 -18.23 -3.08
CA GLY A 370 -0.58 -19.02 -2.07
C GLY A 370 0.21 -20.25 -1.60
N SER A 371 0.86 -20.97 -2.51
CA SER A 371 1.65 -22.18 -2.15
C SER A 371 2.89 -21.88 -1.30
N VAL A 372 3.39 -20.65 -1.33
CA VAL A 372 4.57 -20.21 -0.56
C VAL A 372 4.19 -19.37 0.67
N GLN A 373 2.91 -19.32 1.03
CA GLN A 373 2.39 -18.49 2.13
C GLN A 373 3.03 -18.77 3.49
N HIS A 374 3.44 -20.02 3.74
CA HIS A 374 4.04 -20.44 5.00
C HIS A 374 5.53 -20.10 5.10
N ARG A 375 6.13 -19.50 4.07
CA ARG A 375 7.55 -19.11 4.10
C ARG A 375 7.82 -17.88 4.97
N ALA A 376 6.80 -17.08 5.30
CA ALA A 376 6.90 -15.98 6.27
C ALA A 376 5.52 -15.47 6.74
N ASP A 377 5.41 -15.05 8.00
CA ASP A 377 4.13 -14.64 8.63
C ASP A 377 3.44 -13.43 7.94
N HIS A 378 4.22 -12.46 7.45
CA HIS A 378 3.68 -11.30 6.74
C HIS A 378 3.07 -11.67 5.37
N VAL A 379 3.63 -12.70 4.70
CA VAL A 379 3.14 -13.16 3.39
C VAL A 379 1.75 -13.78 3.50
N ARG A 380 1.44 -14.42 4.65
CA ARG A 380 0.12 -14.99 4.92
C ARG A 380 -0.99 -13.93 4.87
N HIS A 381 -0.76 -12.78 5.51
CA HIS A 381 -1.79 -11.76 5.63
C HIS A 381 -2.02 -10.98 4.32
N ASP A 382 -0.94 -10.67 3.59
CA ASP A 382 -1.01 -9.99 2.29
C ASP A 382 -1.57 -10.90 1.17
N ASN A 383 -1.51 -12.23 1.34
CA ASN A 383 -1.98 -13.17 0.32
C ASN A 383 -3.51 -13.18 0.13
N SER A 384 -4.30 -12.90 1.16
CA SER A 384 -5.78 -12.84 1.04
C SER A 384 -6.19 -11.76 0.04
N TYR A 385 -5.60 -10.59 0.15
CA TYR A 385 -5.73 -9.47 -0.78
C TYR A 385 -5.33 -9.88 -2.21
N VAL A 386 -4.19 -10.58 -2.36
CA VAL A 386 -3.70 -10.98 -3.68
C VAL A 386 -4.69 -11.92 -4.39
N MET A 387 -5.25 -12.87 -3.63
CA MET A 387 -6.26 -13.81 -4.13
C MET A 387 -7.55 -13.10 -4.54
N LEU A 388 -8.07 -12.23 -3.67
CA LEU A 388 -9.33 -11.53 -3.88
C LEU A 388 -9.25 -10.50 -5.00
N TYR A 389 -8.22 -9.65 -4.98
CA TYR A 389 -8.16 -8.49 -5.87
C TYR A 389 -7.58 -8.81 -7.25
N HIS A 390 -6.56 -9.66 -7.31
CA HIS A 390 -5.94 -10.03 -8.59
C HIS A 390 -6.50 -11.35 -9.12
N GLY A 391 -6.61 -12.36 -8.26
CA GLY A 391 -7.03 -13.70 -8.65
C GLY A 391 -8.50 -13.79 -9.08
N LEU A 392 -9.41 -13.28 -8.27
CA LEU A 392 -10.86 -13.44 -8.51
C LEU A 392 -11.32 -12.83 -9.86
N PRO A 393 -10.89 -11.63 -10.28
CA PRO A 393 -11.19 -11.11 -11.61
C PRO A 393 -10.68 -12.02 -12.75
N ALA A 394 -9.46 -12.53 -12.63
CA ALA A 394 -8.89 -13.42 -13.64
C ALA A 394 -9.64 -14.76 -13.72
N VAL A 395 -10.01 -15.34 -12.57
CA VAL A 395 -10.86 -16.54 -12.50
C VAL A 395 -12.23 -16.28 -13.13
N ALA A 396 -12.87 -15.16 -12.81
CA ALA A 396 -14.16 -14.78 -13.38
C ALA A 396 -14.09 -14.69 -14.91
N ALA A 397 -13.04 -14.07 -15.46
CA ALA A 397 -12.82 -14.00 -16.91
C ALA A 397 -12.67 -15.40 -17.55
N LEU A 398 -11.91 -16.30 -16.93
CA LEU A 398 -11.75 -17.69 -17.42
C LEU A 398 -13.09 -18.44 -17.42
N VAL A 399 -13.85 -18.36 -16.32
CA VAL A 399 -15.15 -19.05 -16.16
C VAL A 399 -16.20 -18.48 -17.12
N GLN A 400 -16.24 -17.16 -17.30
CA GLN A 400 -17.19 -16.49 -18.18
C GLN A 400 -16.96 -16.88 -19.64
N ILE A 401 -15.71 -16.89 -20.11
CA ILE A 401 -15.38 -17.33 -21.48
C ILE A 401 -15.68 -18.82 -21.66
N ALA A 402 -15.32 -19.66 -20.67
CA ALA A 402 -15.62 -21.09 -20.71
C ALA A 402 -17.13 -21.36 -20.82
N SER A 403 -17.95 -20.59 -20.09
CA SER A 403 -19.41 -20.71 -20.10
C SER A 403 -20.05 -20.27 -21.40
N ARG A 404 -19.55 -19.19 -22.02
CA ARG A 404 -20.13 -18.61 -23.26
C ARG A 404 -19.82 -19.43 -24.51
N ASN A 405 -18.58 -19.90 -24.65
CA ASN A 405 -18.06 -20.40 -25.92
C ASN A 405 -17.51 -21.83 -25.84
N GLY A 406 -17.53 -22.45 -24.65
CA GLY A 406 -16.71 -23.61 -24.37
C GLY A 406 -15.21 -23.28 -24.38
N LEU A 407 -14.39 -24.24 -23.96
CA LEU A 407 -12.92 -24.10 -23.99
C LEU A 407 -12.35 -24.62 -25.32
N HIS A 408 -12.89 -24.14 -26.45
CA HIS A 408 -12.45 -24.48 -27.81
C HIS A 408 -11.50 -23.40 -28.35
N GLY A 409 -10.46 -23.79 -29.10
CA GLY A 409 -9.49 -22.85 -29.68
C GLY A 409 -8.68 -22.10 -28.62
N LEU A 410 -8.21 -22.81 -27.59
CA LEU A 410 -7.38 -22.23 -26.54
C LEU A 410 -6.02 -21.78 -27.08
N PRO A 411 -5.45 -20.69 -26.53
CA PRO A 411 -4.07 -20.29 -26.83
C PRO A 411 -3.06 -21.42 -26.58
N GLU A 412 -1.93 -21.33 -27.27
CA GLU A 412 -0.81 -22.25 -27.07
C GLU A 412 -0.38 -22.29 -25.59
N GLY A 413 -0.14 -23.50 -25.06
CA GLY A 413 0.22 -23.70 -23.65
C GLY A 413 -0.95 -23.70 -22.65
N LEU A 414 -2.18 -23.43 -23.11
CA LEU A 414 -3.41 -23.59 -22.33
C LEU A 414 -4.19 -24.83 -22.77
N SER A 415 -4.74 -25.55 -21.81
CA SER A 415 -5.62 -26.69 -22.05
C SER A 415 -6.75 -26.69 -21.03
N ARG A 416 -7.91 -27.25 -21.41
CA ARG A 416 -9.06 -27.38 -20.49
C ARG A 416 -8.68 -28.08 -19.18
N PRO A 417 -7.98 -29.24 -19.18
CA PRO A 417 -7.56 -29.89 -17.94
C PRO A 417 -6.68 -29.00 -17.06
N LYS A 418 -5.76 -28.24 -17.67
CA LYS A 418 -4.86 -27.34 -16.94
C LYS A 418 -5.62 -26.18 -16.29
N ILE A 419 -6.56 -25.55 -17.01
CA ILE A 419 -7.42 -24.49 -16.47
C ILE A 419 -8.24 -25.03 -15.30
N ILE A 420 -8.89 -26.19 -15.46
CA ILE A 420 -9.70 -26.79 -14.39
C ILE A 420 -8.84 -27.05 -13.16
N ARG A 421 -7.65 -27.65 -13.33
CA ARG A 421 -6.72 -27.91 -12.22
C ARG A 421 -6.30 -26.61 -11.52
N ASP A 422 -5.89 -25.60 -12.29
CA ASP A 422 -5.45 -24.33 -11.71
C ASP A 422 -6.62 -23.65 -10.95
N LEU A 423 -7.85 -23.68 -11.49
CA LEU A 423 -9.04 -23.20 -10.79
C LEU A 423 -9.34 -23.97 -9.50
N SER A 424 -9.18 -25.30 -9.50
CA SER A 424 -9.35 -26.11 -8.28
C SER A 424 -8.34 -25.72 -7.19
N VAL A 425 -7.07 -25.49 -7.57
CA VAL A 425 -6.05 -25.04 -6.61
C VAL A 425 -6.35 -23.62 -6.12
N PHE A 426 -6.84 -22.73 -6.99
CA PHE A 426 -7.25 -21.39 -6.58
C PHE A 426 -8.37 -21.44 -5.54
N ILE A 427 -9.41 -22.25 -5.75
CA ILE A 427 -10.52 -22.42 -4.79
C ILE A 427 -9.99 -22.96 -3.46
N TYR A 428 -9.15 -24.01 -3.50
CA TYR A 428 -8.53 -24.55 -2.30
C TYR A 428 -7.73 -23.49 -1.53
N ASN A 429 -6.93 -22.67 -2.24
CA ASN A 429 -6.20 -21.58 -1.62
C ASN A 429 -7.16 -20.56 -1.01
N LEU A 430 -8.22 -20.15 -1.71
CA LEU A 430 -9.20 -19.19 -1.21
C LEU A 430 -9.90 -19.66 0.08
N GLU A 431 -10.21 -20.96 0.18
CA GLU A 431 -10.82 -21.58 1.36
C GLU A 431 -9.85 -21.71 2.55
N THR A 432 -8.54 -21.68 2.30
CA THR A 432 -7.50 -21.91 3.32
C THR A 432 -6.66 -20.68 3.64
N ILE A 433 -6.75 -19.61 2.84
CA ILE A 433 -5.93 -18.40 3.00
C ILE A 433 -6.33 -17.57 4.22
N CYS A 434 -7.63 -17.57 4.56
CA CYS A 434 -8.17 -16.84 5.70
C CYS A 434 -8.69 -17.83 6.76
N ALA A 435 -8.31 -17.61 8.01
CA ALA A 435 -8.94 -18.23 9.17
C ALA A 435 -10.30 -17.55 9.48
N PRO A 436 -11.24 -18.22 10.18
CA PRO A 436 -12.58 -17.67 10.46
C PRO A 436 -12.62 -16.32 11.17
N ASP A 437 -11.57 -16.00 11.90
CA ASP A 437 -11.32 -14.75 12.64
C ASP A 437 -10.65 -13.66 11.79
N ASP A 438 -10.16 -13.97 10.60
CA ASP A 438 -9.53 -12.99 9.71
C ASP A 438 -10.56 -12.03 9.13
N ALA A 439 -10.17 -10.74 9.02
CA ALA A 439 -11.08 -9.67 8.64
C ALA A 439 -11.67 -9.83 7.22
N ASN A 440 -10.94 -10.47 6.30
CA ASN A 440 -11.38 -10.75 4.93
C ASN A 440 -12.07 -12.13 4.77
N TYR A 441 -12.24 -12.91 5.84
CA TYR A 441 -12.76 -14.29 5.77
C TYR A 441 -14.13 -14.40 5.10
N THR A 442 -15.06 -13.50 5.44
CA THR A 442 -16.43 -13.51 4.91
C THR A 442 -16.48 -13.31 3.39
N VAL A 443 -15.56 -12.51 2.85
CA VAL A 443 -15.40 -12.26 1.42
C VAL A 443 -14.78 -13.49 0.73
N CYS A 444 -13.75 -14.11 1.34
CA CYS A 444 -13.13 -15.32 0.82
C CYS A 444 -14.10 -16.53 0.75
N VAL A 445 -14.96 -16.69 1.77
CA VAL A 445 -15.88 -17.84 1.88
C VAL A 445 -17.27 -17.54 1.27
N CYS A 446 -17.38 -16.52 0.40
CA CYS A 446 -18.57 -16.21 -0.40
C CYS A 446 -19.88 -16.03 0.41
N LYS A 447 -19.82 -15.44 1.62
CA LYS A 447 -21.04 -15.09 2.40
C LYS A 447 -21.55 -13.67 2.15
N GLN A 448 -20.79 -12.85 1.45
CA GLN A 448 -21.22 -11.55 0.92
C GLN A 448 -21.14 -11.59 -0.61
N PRO A 449 -22.08 -10.95 -1.35
CA PRO A 449 -21.89 -10.76 -2.78
C PRO A 449 -20.55 -10.04 -2.96
N ALA A 450 -19.65 -10.64 -3.73
CA ALA A 450 -18.44 -9.94 -4.15
C ALA A 450 -18.88 -8.57 -4.68
N PRO A 451 -18.25 -7.45 -4.28
CA PRO A 451 -18.50 -6.19 -4.95
C PRO A 451 -18.39 -6.46 -6.44
N SER A 452 -19.28 -5.89 -7.26
CA SER A 452 -19.29 -6.10 -8.70
C SER A 452 -17.90 -5.80 -9.25
N LEU A 453 -17.06 -6.82 -9.35
CA LEU A 453 -15.73 -6.72 -9.91
C LEU A 453 -16.01 -6.47 -11.38
N GLY A 454 -16.00 -5.20 -11.79
CA GLY A 454 -16.45 -4.66 -13.08
C GLY A 454 -15.75 -5.27 -14.30
N LEU A 455 -15.99 -6.57 -14.51
CA LEU A 455 -15.67 -7.38 -15.67
C LEU A 455 -16.95 -7.64 -16.47
#